data_AF-X6GIG7-F1
#
_entry.id   AF-X6GIG7-F1
#
_cell.length_a   1.000
_cell.length_b   1.000
_cell.length_c   1.000
_cell.angle_alpha   90.00
_cell.angle_beta   90.00
_cell.angle_gamma   90.00
#
_symmetry.space_group_name_H-M   'P 1'
#
loop_
_entity.id
_entity.type
_entity.pdbx_description
1 polymer ?
#
loop_
_entity_poly.entity_id
_entity_poly.type
_entity_poly.pdbx_seq_one_letter_code
_entity_poly.pdbx_strand_id
1 'polypeptide(L)'
;MHYPVTKKAIDFAKSEQAVFRNALHDELRKKRKVALRLGHLLDTSSWRLKASTLAAVLKDENTELGDEDFELDTIQKGVDMRLGLDVAALAYKGLVDQIVLVVGDSDFVPAAKMARREGIDIILDPLGQAVHAHLHEHTDGVRTPPMPLAAPAKIAATPALGKRPRRATIEAAEPAEAAWALPDDDDDII
;
A
#
# COMPACT_ATOMS: atom_id res chain seq x y z
N MET A 1 3.62 3.40 22.78
CA MET A 1 3.93 2.05 23.31
C MET A 1 5.15 2.16 24.21
N HIS A 2 5.47 1.18 25.04
CA HIS A 2 6.69 1.19 25.85
C HIS A 2 7.58 0.01 25.47
N TYR A 3 8.90 0.21 25.50
CA TYR A 3 9.86 -0.87 25.37
C TYR A 3 9.65 -1.93 26.47
N PRO A 4 9.84 -3.23 26.17
CA PRO A 4 9.51 -4.30 27.10
C PRO A 4 10.45 -4.35 28.30
N VAL A 5 11.75 -4.05 28.14
CA VAL A 5 12.73 -4.11 29.24
C VAL A 5 12.91 -2.75 29.88
N THR A 6 13.22 -1.71 29.10
CA THR A 6 13.51 -0.38 29.67
C THR A 6 12.25 0.43 30.02
N LYS A 7 11.06 0.01 29.58
CA LYS A 7 9.77 0.72 29.76
C LYS A 7 9.77 2.16 29.22
N LYS A 8 10.76 2.55 28.41
CA LYS A 8 10.80 3.87 27.77
C LYS A 8 9.66 4.00 26.75
N ALA A 9 9.03 5.17 26.72
CA ALA A 9 7.97 5.45 25.76
C ALA A 9 8.51 5.53 24.33
N ILE A 10 7.85 4.85 23.40
CA ILE A 10 8.13 4.82 21.97
C ILE A 10 6.94 5.40 21.23
N ASP A 11 7.24 6.35 20.35
CA ASP A 11 6.32 6.94 19.40
C ASP A 11 6.71 6.51 17.98
N PHE A 12 6.11 5.41 17.50
CA PHE A 12 6.38 4.89 16.16
C PHE A 12 5.93 5.85 15.05
N ALA A 13 5.00 6.76 15.32
CA ALA A 13 4.54 7.74 14.33
C ALA A 13 5.64 8.74 13.95
N LYS A 14 6.62 8.96 14.83
CA LYS A 14 7.76 9.85 14.59
C LYS A 14 8.97 9.15 13.97
N SER A 15 8.90 7.84 13.76
CA SER A 15 10.00 7.12 13.11
C SER A 15 10.21 7.61 11.67
N GLU A 16 11.46 7.64 11.21
CA GLU A 16 11.80 8.04 9.84
C GLU A 16 11.06 7.17 8.81
N GLN A 17 10.91 5.88 9.11
CA GLN A 17 10.17 4.92 8.29
C GLN A 17 8.68 5.27 8.18
N ALA A 18 8.03 5.63 9.30
CA ALA A 18 6.62 6.04 9.28
C ALA A 18 6.43 7.34 8.48
N VAL A 19 7.30 8.33 8.70
CA VAL A 19 7.26 9.62 7.97
C VAL A 19 7.44 9.38 6.47
N PHE A 20 8.45 8.61 6.07
CA PHE A 20 8.70 8.28 4.67
C PHE A 20 7.53 7.53 4.03
N ARG A 21 7.01 6.49 4.70
CA ARG A 21 5.94 5.66 4.14
C ARG A 21 4.62 6.42 4.01
N ASN A 22 4.30 7.29 4.97
CA ASN A 22 3.14 8.17 4.88
C ASN A 22 3.29 9.17 3.73
N ALA A 23 4.46 9.80 3.59
CA ALA A 23 4.72 10.70 2.47
C ALA A 23 4.62 9.97 1.12
N LEU A 24 5.17 8.75 1.00
CA LEU A 24 5.04 7.92 -0.20
C LEU A 24 3.58 7.61 -0.52
N HIS A 25 2.78 7.19 0.46
CA HIS A 25 1.36 6.92 0.28
C HIS A 25 0.59 8.16 -0.20
N ASP A 26 0.91 9.32 0.36
CA ASP A 26 0.28 10.58 -0.04
C ASP A 26 0.66 11.00 -1.46
N GLU A 27 1.89 10.75 -1.89
CA GLU A 27 2.29 10.97 -3.29
C GLU A 27 1.63 9.97 -4.24
N LEU A 28 1.48 8.70 -3.86
CA LEU A 28 0.79 7.69 -4.66
C LEU A 28 -0.69 8.03 -4.87
N ARG A 29 -1.36 8.55 -3.84
CA ARG A 29 -2.77 9.00 -3.93
C ARG A 29 -2.99 10.12 -4.94
N LYS A 30 -1.97 10.94 -5.21
CA LYS A 30 -2.03 12.04 -6.18
C LYS A 30 -1.83 11.57 -7.63
N LYS A 31 -1.38 10.33 -7.84
CA LYS A 31 -1.13 9.80 -9.18
C LYS A 31 -2.45 9.43 -9.86
N ARG A 32 -2.57 9.81 -11.13
CA ARG A 32 -3.72 9.47 -11.97
C ARG A 32 -3.82 7.95 -12.13
N LYS A 33 -5.05 7.42 -12.07
CA LYS A 33 -5.37 5.99 -12.22
C LYS A 33 -4.66 5.09 -11.19
N VAL A 34 -4.35 5.63 -10.01
CA VAL A 34 -3.82 4.88 -8.88
C VAL A 34 -4.81 4.97 -7.73
N ALA A 35 -5.27 3.81 -7.26
CA ALA A 35 -6.09 3.69 -6.07
C ALA A 35 -5.28 2.96 -5.00
N LEU A 36 -5.02 3.63 -3.87
CA LEU A 36 -4.28 3.04 -2.76
C LEU A 36 -5.24 2.31 -1.81
N ARG A 37 -5.05 1.00 -1.65
CA ARG A 37 -5.76 0.18 -0.65
C ARG A 37 -4.84 -0.08 0.53
N LEU A 38 -5.19 0.45 1.70
CA LEU A 38 -4.48 0.18 2.95
C LEU A 38 -5.30 -0.79 3.80
N GLY A 39 -4.58 -1.67 4.50
CA GLY A 39 -5.14 -2.48 5.57
C GLY A 39 -5.31 -1.66 6.84
N HIS A 40 -5.69 -2.34 7.91
CA HIS A 40 -5.65 -1.81 9.25
C HIS A 40 -4.77 -2.71 10.12
N LEU A 41 -4.13 -2.10 11.10
CA LEU A 41 -3.49 -2.84 12.17
C LEU A 41 -4.56 -3.19 13.20
N LEU A 42 -4.48 -4.39 13.76
CA LEU A 42 -5.28 -4.71 14.93
C LEU A 42 -4.72 -3.97 16.16
N ASP A 43 -5.62 -3.55 17.06
CA ASP A 43 -5.23 -2.84 18.29
C ASP A 43 -4.41 -3.74 19.23
N THR A 44 -4.49 -5.05 19.05
CA THR A 44 -3.65 -6.05 19.72
C THR A 44 -2.24 -6.01 19.12
N SER A 45 -1.37 -5.21 19.73
CA SER A 45 0.08 -5.21 19.47
C SER A 45 0.80 -5.78 20.69
N SER A 46 1.62 -6.80 20.48
CA SER A 46 2.40 -7.45 21.53
C SER A 46 3.88 -7.42 21.21
N TRP A 47 4.71 -7.53 22.24
CA TRP A 47 6.14 -7.77 22.06
C TRP A 47 6.35 -9.27 21.91
N ARG A 48 7.14 -9.68 20.91
CA ARG A 48 7.58 -11.06 20.71
C ARG A 48 9.10 -11.10 20.79
N LEU A 49 9.65 -12.14 21.42
CA LEU A 49 11.08 -12.44 21.34
C LEU A 49 11.44 -12.86 19.92
N LYS A 50 12.54 -12.32 19.40
CA LYS A 50 13.11 -12.79 18.14
C LYS A 50 13.44 -14.27 18.25
N ALA A 51 13.25 -15.01 17.16
CA ALA A 51 13.50 -16.45 17.12
C ALA A 51 14.95 -16.81 17.53
N SER A 52 15.92 -15.97 17.17
CA SER A 52 17.33 -16.11 17.56
C SER A 52 17.53 -16.01 19.06
N THR A 53 16.89 -15.05 19.72
CA THR A 53 17.03 -14.84 21.16
C THR A 53 16.24 -15.89 21.94
N LEU A 54 15.06 -16.28 21.45
CA LEU A 54 14.30 -17.39 22.04
C LEU A 54 15.13 -18.68 22.08
N ALA A 55 15.85 -19.01 21.00
CA ALA A 55 16.72 -20.18 20.97
C ALA A 55 17.90 -20.07 21.95
N ALA A 56 18.43 -18.86 22.18
CA ALA A 56 19.49 -18.62 23.17
C ALA A 56 18.98 -18.79 24.61
N VAL A 57 17.82 -18.22 24.93
CA VAL A 57 17.17 -18.34 26.25
C VAL A 57 16.82 -19.79 26.59
N LEU A 58 16.37 -20.57 25.60
CA LEU A 58 16.09 -22.00 25.80
C LEU A 58 17.34 -22.84 26.07
N LYS A 59 18.53 -22.32 25.74
CA LYS A 59 19.81 -23.01 25.92
C LYS A 59 20.51 -22.61 27.24
N ASP A 60 20.38 -21.35 27.63
CA ASP A 60 20.95 -20.81 28.87
C ASP A 60 19.93 -19.92 29.58
N GLU A 61 19.55 -20.31 30.80
CA GLU A 61 18.58 -19.60 31.64
C GLU A 61 19.09 -18.23 32.11
N ASN A 62 20.41 -17.98 32.07
CA ASN A 62 21.03 -16.70 32.48
C ASN A 62 21.20 -15.70 31.33
N THR A 63 20.57 -15.94 30.18
CA THR A 63 20.64 -15.01 29.04
C THR A 63 19.99 -13.67 29.41
N GLU A 64 20.78 -12.61 29.52
CA GLU A 64 20.27 -11.26 29.72
C GLU A 64 19.55 -10.77 28.46
N LEU A 65 18.36 -10.19 28.63
CA LEU A 65 17.52 -9.70 27.54
C LEU A 65 17.59 -8.18 27.45
N GLY A 66 17.92 -7.67 26.28
CA GLY A 66 17.84 -6.25 25.92
C GLY A 66 16.51 -5.90 25.24
N ASP A 67 16.27 -4.62 24.99
CA ASP A 67 15.11 -4.19 24.22
C ASP A 67 15.20 -4.63 22.74
N GLU A 68 16.42 -4.72 22.20
CA GLU A 68 16.69 -5.18 20.83
C GLU A 68 16.36 -6.65 20.57
N ASP A 69 16.19 -7.46 21.61
CA ASP A 69 15.81 -8.86 21.51
C ASP A 69 14.33 -9.08 21.20
N PHE A 70 13.55 -8.01 21.34
CA PHE A 70 12.13 -8.02 21.07
C PHE A 70 11.83 -7.38 19.72
N GLU A 71 10.85 -7.94 19.04
CA GLU A 71 10.22 -7.38 17.86
C GLU A 71 8.76 -7.10 18.14
N LEU A 72 8.23 -6.09 17.45
CA LEU A 72 6.84 -5.75 17.58
C LEU A 72 6.01 -6.71 16.73
N ASP A 73 5.16 -7.48 17.41
CA ASP A 73 4.18 -8.34 16.77
C ASP A 73 2.91 -7.54 16.52
N THR A 74 2.78 -7.03 15.30
CA THR A 74 1.56 -6.40 14.80
C THR A 74 0.97 -7.22 13.69
N ILE A 75 -0.34 -7.44 13.74
CA ILE A 75 -1.07 -8.11 12.67
C ILE A 75 -1.74 -7.04 11.81
N GLN A 76 -1.38 -7.01 10.52
CA GLN A 76 -2.08 -6.23 9.51
C GLN A 76 -3.15 -7.08 8.84
N LYS A 77 -4.37 -6.56 8.71
CA LYS A 77 -5.48 -7.26 8.06
C LYS A 77 -6.17 -6.43 6.98
N GLY A 78 -6.82 -7.15 6.07
CA GLY A 78 -7.84 -6.62 5.17
C GLY A 78 -7.34 -6.01 3.86
N VAL A 79 -6.04 -6.11 3.54
CA VAL A 79 -5.54 -5.69 2.22
C VAL A 79 -6.01 -6.66 1.15
N ASP A 80 -5.84 -7.96 1.37
CA ASP A 80 -6.07 -9.01 0.37
C ASP A 80 -7.54 -9.07 -0.03
N MET A 81 -8.43 -8.96 0.95
CA MET A 81 -9.87 -8.92 0.70
C MET A 81 -10.31 -7.66 -0.08
N ARG A 82 -9.70 -6.49 0.18
CA ARG A 82 -10.01 -5.25 -0.55
C ARG A 82 -9.55 -5.35 -2.00
N LEU A 83 -8.33 -5.85 -2.22
CA LEU A 83 -7.79 -6.08 -3.56
C LEU A 83 -8.58 -7.16 -4.30
N GLY A 84 -8.97 -8.25 -3.62
CA GLY A 84 -9.81 -9.29 -4.19
C GLY A 84 -11.18 -8.78 -4.63
N LEU A 85 -11.78 -7.86 -3.85
CA LEU A 85 -13.04 -7.22 -4.23
C LEU A 85 -12.87 -6.27 -5.44
N ASP A 86 -11.74 -5.57 -5.54
CA ASP A 86 -11.42 -4.75 -6.71
C ASP A 86 -11.30 -5.61 -7.97
N VAL A 87 -10.56 -6.74 -7.90
CA VAL A 87 -10.45 -7.72 -8.98
C VAL A 87 -11.84 -8.24 -9.38
N ALA A 88 -12.68 -8.59 -8.40
CA ALA A 88 -14.05 -9.03 -8.62
C ALA A 88 -14.90 -8.00 -9.36
N ALA A 89 -14.87 -6.76 -8.87
CA ALA A 89 -15.68 -5.70 -9.44
C ALA A 89 -15.27 -5.37 -10.89
N LEU A 90 -13.97 -5.43 -11.19
CA LEU A 90 -13.44 -5.22 -12.54
C LEU A 90 -13.83 -6.37 -13.48
N ALA A 91 -13.70 -7.62 -13.01
CA ALA A 91 -14.02 -8.81 -13.78
C ALA A 91 -15.53 -8.91 -14.08
N TYR A 92 -16.39 -8.82 -13.05
CA TYR A 92 -17.84 -8.96 -13.23
C TYR A 92 -18.46 -7.89 -14.14
N LYS A 93 -17.87 -6.69 -14.14
CA LYS A 93 -18.34 -5.60 -14.99
C LYS A 93 -17.69 -5.61 -16.38
N GLY A 94 -16.79 -6.54 -16.67
CA GLY A 94 -16.07 -6.62 -17.94
C GLY A 94 -15.30 -5.33 -18.27
N LEU A 95 -14.76 -4.65 -17.25
CA LEU A 95 -14.10 -3.35 -17.44
C LEU A 95 -12.65 -3.47 -17.92
N VAL A 96 -12.10 -4.68 -17.86
CA VAL A 96 -10.73 -5.01 -18.21
C VAL A 96 -10.71 -6.38 -18.88
N ASP A 97 -9.79 -6.59 -19.83
CA ASP A 97 -9.58 -7.89 -20.46
C ASP A 97 -8.44 -8.68 -19.79
N GLN A 98 -7.57 -7.99 -19.06
CA GLN A 98 -6.39 -8.55 -18.41
C GLN A 98 -6.13 -7.88 -17.06
N ILE A 99 -5.73 -8.66 -16.07
CA ILE A 99 -5.27 -8.18 -14.76
C ILE A 99 -3.87 -8.72 -14.51
N VAL A 100 -2.93 -7.80 -14.23
CA VAL A 100 -1.57 -8.14 -13.80
C VAL A 100 -1.49 -8.05 -12.28
N LEU A 101 -1.36 -9.20 -11.62
CA LEU A 101 -1.19 -9.32 -10.19
C LEU A 101 0.28 -9.33 -9.83
N VAL A 102 0.74 -8.27 -9.19
CA VAL A 102 2.11 -8.19 -8.66
C VAL A 102 2.05 -8.55 -7.17
N VAL A 103 2.08 -9.85 -6.87
CA VAL A 103 1.85 -10.39 -5.52
C VAL A 103 2.77 -11.58 -5.25
N GLY A 104 3.25 -11.68 -4.01
CA GLY A 104 4.01 -12.84 -3.53
C GLY A 104 3.19 -13.81 -2.67
N ASP A 105 1.90 -13.51 -2.47
CA ASP A 105 1.01 -14.25 -1.57
C ASP A 105 0.01 -15.12 -2.36
N SER A 106 -0.23 -16.33 -1.84
CA SER A 106 -1.19 -17.30 -2.36
C SER A 106 -2.64 -17.01 -1.97
N ASP A 107 -2.89 -16.08 -1.04
CA ASP A 107 -4.24 -15.67 -0.63
C ASP A 107 -5.08 -15.06 -1.78
N PHE A 108 -4.44 -14.70 -2.91
CA PHE A 108 -5.11 -14.19 -4.10
C PHE A 108 -5.72 -15.25 -5.01
N VAL A 109 -5.51 -16.54 -4.73
CA VAL A 109 -6.07 -17.64 -5.53
C VAL A 109 -7.57 -17.52 -5.80
N PRO A 110 -8.45 -17.24 -4.81
CA PRO A 110 -9.88 -17.15 -5.06
C PRO A 110 -10.25 -16.03 -6.03
N ALA A 111 -9.56 -14.88 -5.93
CA ALA A 111 -9.78 -13.74 -6.81
C ALA A 111 -9.34 -14.05 -8.25
N ALA A 112 -8.14 -14.63 -8.41
CA ALA A 112 -7.62 -15.05 -9.72
C ALA A 112 -8.54 -16.09 -10.38
N LYS A 113 -8.95 -17.12 -9.63
CA LYS A 113 -9.84 -18.18 -10.12
C LYS A 113 -11.19 -17.64 -10.59
N MET A 114 -11.76 -16.69 -9.85
CA MET A 114 -13.03 -16.08 -10.24
C MET A 114 -12.86 -15.19 -11.48
N ALA A 115 -11.85 -14.33 -11.53
CA ALA A 115 -11.63 -13.45 -12.69
C ALA A 115 -11.41 -14.25 -13.98
N ARG A 116 -10.68 -15.38 -13.93
CA ARG A 116 -10.53 -16.29 -15.07
C ARG A 116 -11.85 -16.89 -15.55
N ARG A 117 -12.78 -17.19 -14.64
CA ARG A 117 -14.11 -17.71 -15.00
C ARG A 117 -14.96 -16.69 -15.74
N GLU A 118 -14.74 -15.41 -15.45
CA GLU A 118 -15.36 -14.29 -16.17
C GLU A 118 -14.61 -13.97 -17.49
N GLY A 119 -13.63 -14.78 -17.88
CA GLY A 119 -12.89 -14.62 -19.13
C GLY A 119 -11.77 -13.60 -19.11
N ILE A 120 -11.37 -13.13 -17.93
CA ILE A 120 -10.26 -12.17 -17.76
C ILE A 120 -8.92 -12.92 -17.71
N ASP A 121 -7.93 -12.44 -18.47
CA ASP A 121 -6.56 -12.97 -18.49
C ASP A 121 -5.78 -12.55 -17.23
N ILE A 122 -5.28 -13.51 -16.44
CA ILE A 122 -4.56 -13.23 -15.18
C ILE A 122 -3.07 -13.52 -15.34
N ILE A 123 -2.27 -12.46 -15.29
CA ILE A 123 -0.80 -12.53 -15.30
C ILE A 123 -0.26 -12.29 -13.90
N LEU A 124 0.60 -13.19 -13.41
CA LEU A 124 1.25 -13.07 -12.11
C LEU A 124 2.69 -12.59 -12.26
N ASP A 125 3.08 -11.60 -11.48
CA ASP A 125 4.47 -11.25 -11.21
C ASP A 125 4.81 -11.51 -9.73
N PRO A 126 5.56 -12.58 -9.42
CA PRO A 126 5.96 -12.91 -8.05
C PRO A 126 7.11 -12.06 -7.50
N LEU A 127 7.52 -10.99 -8.19
CA LEU A 127 8.64 -10.14 -7.75
C LEU A 127 9.96 -10.91 -7.57
N GLY A 128 10.19 -11.90 -8.43
CA GLY A 128 11.38 -12.75 -8.37
C GLY A 128 11.36 -13.83 -7.27
N GLN A 129 10.23 -14.02 -6.59
CA GLN A 129 10.04 -15.13 -5.65
C GLN A 129 9.54 -16.39 -6.37
N ALA A 130 9.68 -17.55 -5.70
CA ALA A 130 9.06 -18.79 -6.17
C ALA A 130 7.54 -18.69 -6.03
N VAL A 131 6.81 -19.09 -7.08
CA VAL A 131 5.34 -19.09 -7.08
C VAL A 131 4.84 -20.36 -6.40
N HIS A 132 3.91 -20.21 -5.45
CA HIS A 132 3.20 -21.36 -4.87
C HIS A 132 2.39 -22.10 -5.94
N ALA A 133 2.50 -23.42 -6.02
CA ALA A 133 1.89 -24.23 -7.10
C ALA A 133 0.38 -23.96 -7.28
N HIS A 134 -0.34 -23.78 -6.17
CA HIS A 134 -1.78 -23.50 -6.18
C HIS A 134 -2.12 -22.14 -6.81
N LEU A 135 -1.26 -21.13 -6.66
CA LEU A 135 -1.45 -19.83 -7.32
C LEU A 135 -1.14 -19.94 -8.81
N HIS A 136 -0.09 -20.69 -9.17
CA HIS A 136 0.30 -20.89 -10.56
C HIS A 136 -0.82 -21.54 -11.40
N GLU A 137 -1.48 -22.57 -10.86
CA GLU A 137 -2.60 -23.26 -11.51
C GLU A 137 -3.76 -22.32 -11.90
N HIS A 138 -3.95 -21.28 -11.09
CA HIS A 138 -5.05 -20.33 -11.24
C HIS A 138 -4.64 -19.02 -11.91
N THR A 139 -3.48 -18.98 -12.55
CA THR A 139 -2.99 -17.86 -13.38
C THR A 139 -2.79 -18.34 -14.82
N ASP A 140 -2.94 -17.44 -15.79
CA ASP A 140 -2.77 -17.75 -17.22
C ASP A 140 -1.30 -17.60 -17.65
N GLY A 141 -0.52 -16.81 -16.93
CA GLY A 141 0.91 -16.71 -17.12
C GLY A 141 1.64 -16.14 -15.92
N VAL A 142 2.92 -16.50 -15.80
CA VAL A 142 3.84 -15.87 -14.84
C VAL A 142 4.85 -15.06 -15.63
N ARG A 143 4.95 -13.76 -15.33
CA ARG A 143 5.89 -12.85 -15.96
C ARG A 143 6.51 -11.96 -14.89
N THR A 144 7.81 -12.13 -14.66
CA THR A 144 8.60 -11.16 -13.91
C THR A 144 9.43 -10.36 -14.89
N PRO A 145 9.26 -9.03 -14.98
CA PRO A 145 10.14 -8.20 -15.79
C PRO A 145 11.56 -8.29 -15.22
N PRO A 146 12.60 -8.26 -16.07
CA PRO A 146 13.97 -8.27 -15.60
C PRO A 146 14.18 -7.11 -14.62
N MET A 147 14.61 -7.42 -13.41
CA MET A 147 14.92 -6.40 -12.41
C MET A 147 16.02 -5.49 -12.99
N PRO A 148 15.88 -4.16 -12.92
CA PRO A 148 16.90 -3.26 -13.43
C PRO A 148 18.23 -3.57 -12.75
N LEU A 149 19.28 -3.87 -13.53
CA LEU A 149 20.63 -4.16 -13.03
C LEU A 149 21.22 -3.00 -12.22
N ALA A 150 20.71 -1.79 -12.41
CA ALA A 150 21.09 -0.60 -11.66
C ALA A 150 20.16 -0.42 -10.45
N ALA A 151 20.74 -0.29 -9.27
CA ALA A 151 20.01 0.17 -8.09
C ALA A 151 19.30 1.50 -8.43
N PRO A 152 18.04 1.69 -8.00
CA PRO A 152 17.34 2.94 -8.25
C PRO A 152 18.18 4.10 -7.70
N ALA A 153 18.40 5.12 -8.53
CA ALA A 153 19.12 6.32 -8.11
C ALA A 153 18.47 6.83 -6.82
N LYS A 154 19.28 7.07 -5.78
CA LYS A 154 18.79 7.62 -4.51
C LYS A 154 17.98 8.87 -4.84
N ILE A 155 16.67 8.81 -4.61
CA ILE A 155 15.80 9.98 -4.77
C ILE A 155 16.31 10.98 -3.74
N ALA A 156 16.89 12.08 -4.21
CA ALA A 156 17.32 13.17 -3.33
C ALA A 156 16.11 13.56 -2.48
N ALA A 157 16.30 13.59 -1.15
CA ALA A 157 15.27 14.02 -0.23
C ALA A 157 14.65 15.33 -0.76
N THR A 158 13.33 15.34 -0.89
CA THR A 158 12.59 16.54 -1.28
C THR A 158 13.09 17.70 -0.43
N PRO A 159 13.60 18.80 -1.02
CA PRO A 159 14.05 19.92 -0.22
C PRO A 159 12.86 20.37 0.63
N ALA A 160 13.09 20.45 1.94
CA ALA A 160 12.11 20.91 2.91
C ALA A 160 11.41 22.14 2.36
N LEU A 161 10.07 22.09 2.33
CA LEU A 161 9.21 23.15 1.83
C LEU A 161 9.71 24.49 2.37
N GLY A 162 10.34 25.28 1.50
CA GLY A 162 10.88 26.59 1.85
C GLY A 162 9.78 27.41 2.53
N LYS A 163 10.16 28.13 3.60
CA LYS A 163 9.27 28.98 4.39
C LYS A 163 8.31 29.73 3.45
N ARG A 164 7.02 29.43 3.55
CA ARG A 164 5.97 30.17 2.83
C ARG A 164 6.23 31.67 3.05
N PRO A 165 6.36 32.49 1.99
CA PRO A 165 6.42 33.94 2.19
C PRO A 165 5.16 34.37 2.93
N ARG A 166 5.33 35.25 3.92
CA ARG A 166 4.22 35.80 4.71
C ARG A 166 3.17 36.33 3.73
N ARG A 167 1.92 35.91 3.96
CA ARG A 167 0.71 36.35 3.27
C ARG A 167 0.75 37.87 3.11
N ALA A 168 0.92 38.37 1.89
CA ALA A 168 0.60 39.76 1.58
C ALA A 168 -0.92 39.89 1.68
N THR A 169 -1.37 40.92 2.38
CA THR A 169 -2.78 41.29 2.53
C THR A 169 -3.36 41.52 1.15
N ILE A 170 -4.29 40.67 0.72
CA ILE A 170 -5.08 40.92 -0.48
C ILE A 170 -6.26 41.76 -0.03
N GLU A 171 -6.23 43.03 -0.40
CA GLU A 171 -7.34 43.97 -0.31
C GLU A 171 -8.50 43.45 -1.18
N ALA A 172 -9.70 43.45 -0.63
CA ALA A 172 -10.89 42.88 -1.26
C ALA A 172 -11.25 43.69 -2.53
N ALA A 173 -11.12 43.06 -3.70
CA ALA A 173 -11.74 43.55 -4.92
C ALA A 173 -13.15 42.93 -5.06
N GLU A 174 -14.15 43.79 -5.25
CA GLU A 174 -15.57 43.44 -5.40
C GLU A 174 -15.82 42.48 -6.58
N PRO A 175 -16.85 41.62 -6.52
CA PRO A 175 -17.13 40.69 -7.60
C PRO A 175 -17.84 41.42 -8.74
N ALA A 176 -17.19 41.47 -9.91
CA ALA A 176 -17.87 41.80 -11.16
C ALA A 176 -18.72 40.61 -11.61
N GLU A 177 -20.03 40.81 -11.73
CA GLU A 177 -20.95 39.88 -12.37
C GLU A 177 -20.52 39.63 -13.82
N ALA A 178 -20.18 38.38 -14.14
CA ALA A 178 -20.10 37.90 -15.51
C ALA A 178 -21.18 36.83 -15.67
N ALA A 179 -22.30 37.23 -16.28
CA ALA A 179 -23.38 36.37 -16.70
C ALA A 179 -22.88 35.31 -17.68
N TRP A 180 -22.99 34.03 -17.32
CA TRP A 180 -22.76 32.92 -18.25
C TRP A 180 -24.05 32.14 -18.54
N ALA A 181 -24.90 32.68 -19.41
CA ALA A 181 -26.14 32.02 -19.84
C ALA A 181 -25.84 30.70 -20.61
N LEU A 182 -26.43 29.60 -20.15
CA LEU A 182 -26.48 28.33 -20.87
C LEU A 182 -27.21 28.52 -22.23
N PRO A 183 -26.78 27.86 -23.32
CA PRO A 183 -27.58 27.79 -24.54
C PRO A 183 -28.86 27.00 -24.28
N ASP A 184 -30.00 27.52 -24.74
CA ASP A 184 -31.28 26.83 -24.74
C ASP A 184 -31.21 25.60 -25.66
N ASP A 185 -31.61 24.44 -25.13
CA ASP A 185 -31.88 23.22 -25.89
C ASP A 185 -33.13 23.46 -26.77
N ASP A 186 -32.94 23.69 -28.07
CA ASP A 186 -34.01 23.55 -29.07
C ASP A 186 -34.29 22.05 -29.28
N ASP A 187 -35.14 21.50 -28.41
CA ASP A 187 -36.00 20.36 -28.74
C ASP A 187 -37.12 20.90 -29.67
N ASP A 188 -36.90 20.81 -30.99
CA ASP A 188 -38.00 20.91 -31.95
C ASP A 188 -38.17 19.58 -32.71
N ILE A 189 -39.30 18.97 -32.36
CA ILE A 189 -39.97 17.81 -32.93
C ILE A 189 -40.30 18.06 -34.41
N ILE A 190 -39.83 17.21 -35.33
CA ILE A 190 -40.63 16.42 -36.32
C ILE A 190 -39.86 15.14 -36.68
#